data_AF-A0A2N2FQ41-F1
#
_entry.id   AF-A0A2N2FQ41-F1
#
_cell.length_a   1.000
_cell.length_b   1.000
_cell.length_c   1.000
_cell.angle_alpha   90.00
_cell.angle_beta   90.00
_cell.angle_gamma   90.00
#
_symmetry.space_group_name_H-M   'P 1'
#
loop_
_entity.id
_entity.type
_entity.pdbx_description
1 polymer ?
#
loop_
_entity_poly.entity_id
_entity_poly.type
_entity_poly.pdbx_seq_one_letter_code
_entity_poly.pdbx_strand_id
1 'polypeptide(L)' 'LNGSYGFKKINEATAIQLGGRAVSLIKKTGAEAIVADCGSCRMQLAGLSGMNAFDPVEILCESLGIRDRKK' A
#
# COMPACT_ATOMS: atom_id res chain seq x y z
N LEU A 1 5.78 0.93 8.28
CA LEU A 1 4.36 1.34 8.20
C LEU A 1 3.69 1.02 9.53
N ASN A 2 2.59 1.70 9.85
CA ASN A 2 2.08 1.81 11.22
C ASN A 2 1.29 0.57 11.70
N GLY A 3 1.06 -0.42 10.83
CA GLY A 3 0.32 -1.64 11.15
C GLY A 3 -1.06 -1.34 11.76
N SER A 4 -1.54 -2.25 12.62
CA SER A 4 -2.77 -2.04 13.40
C SER A 4 -2.66 -0.85 14.37
N TYR A 5 -1.45 -0.51 14.83
CA TYR A 5 -1.20 0.60 15.75
C TYR A 5 -1.55 1.97 15.14
N GLY A 6 -1.38 2.13 13.82
CA GLY A 6 -1.73 3.35 13.10
C GLY A 6 -3.23 3.65 13.03
N PHE A 7 -4.09 2.65 13.28
CA PHE A 7 -5.55 2.83 13.31
C PHE A 7 -6.06 3.36 14.65
N LYS A 8 -5.23 3.36 15.70
CA LYS A 8 -5.62 4.00 16.95
C LYS A 8 -5.72 5.50 16.70
N LYS A 9 -6.87 6.10 17.02
CA LYS A 9 -7.12 7.54 16.84
C LYS A 9 -6.00 8.43 17.40
N ILE A 10 -5.44 8.06 18.55
CA ILE A 10 -4.32 8.77 19.18
C ILE A 10 -3.05 8.82 18.32
N ASN A 11 -2.89 7.89 17.39
CA ASN A 11 -1.71 7.74 16.53
C ASN A 11 -1.95 8.25 15.12
N GLU A 12 -3.14 8.77 14.80
CA GLU A 12 -3.53 9.17 13.44
C GLU A 12 -2.53 10.17 12.82
N ALA A 13 -2.19 11.23 13.55
CA ALA A 13 -1.25 12.25 13.09
C ALA A 13 0.13 11.65 12.79
N THR A 14 0.65 10.83 13.70
CA THR A 14 1.94 10.14 13.51
C THR A 14 1.87 9.18 12.32
N ALA A 15 0.74 8.48 12.16
CA ALA A 15 0.55 7.54 11.07
C ALA A 15 0.56 8.25 9.71
N ILE A 16 -0.15 9.38 9.59
CA ILE A 16 -0.17 10.23 8.40
C ILE A 16 1.24 10.76 8.11
N GLN A 17 1.95 11.28 9.12
CA GLN A 17 3.31 11.80 8.95
C GLN A 17 4.28 10.72 8.43
N LEU A 18 4.28 9.54 9.04
CA LEU A 18 5.17 8.44 8.62
C LEU A 18 4.80 7.91 7.22
N GLY A 19 3.51 7.78 6.93
CA GLY A 19 3.03 7.40 5.60
C GLY A 19 3.42 8.43 4.53
N GLY A 20 3.28 9.72 4.82
CA GLY A 20 3.65 10.80 3.90
C GLY A 20 5.14 10.80 3.54
N ARG A 21 6.02 10.48 4.50
CA ARG A 21 7.47 10.31 4.22
C ARG A 21 7.73 9.15 3.27
N ALA A 22 7.08 8.00 3.49
CA ALA A 22 7.20 6.85 2.61
C ALA A 22 6.70 7.17 1.19
N VAL A 23 5.52 7.78 1.07
CA VAL A 23 4.95 8.20 -0.21
C VAL A 23 5.84 9.18 -0.96
N SER A 24 6.44 10.15 -0.27
CA SER A 24 7.38 11.11 -0.88
C SER A 24 8.60 10.42 -1.50
N LEU A 25 9.14 9.40 -0.82
CA LEU A 25 10.26 8.61 -1.35
C LEU A 25 9.83 7.72 -2.51
N ILE A 26 8.68 7.06 -2.41
CA ILE A 26 8.13 6.22 -3.49
C ILE A 26 7.92 7.05 -4.76
N LYS A 27 7.27 8.22 -4.67
CA LYS A 27 7.01 9.08 -5.83
C LYS A 27 8.29 9.50 -6.58
N LYS A 28 9.41 9.64 -5.87
CA LYS A 28 10.72 9.97 -6.49
C LYS A 28 11.32 8.84 -7.32
N THR A 29 10.85 7.60 -7.13
CA THR A 29 11.34 6.46 -7.92
C THR A 29 10.78 6.44 -9.34
N GLY A 30 9.68 7.17 -9.61
CA GLY A 30 8.95 7.07 -10.87
C GLY A 30 8.12 5.78 -11.01
N ALA A 31 7.97 4.98 -9.94
CA ALA A 31 7.13 3.80 -9.95
C ALA A 31 5.65 4.14 -10.22
N GLU A 32 4.98 3.29 -11.00
CA GLU A 32 3.58 3.48 -11.41
C GLU A 32 2.58 2.94 -10.36
N ALA A 33 3.02 1.99 -9.53
CA ALA A 33 2.18 1.35 -8.52
C ALA A 33 3.00 0.98 -7.27
N ILE A 34 2.29 0.72 -6.18
CA ILE A 34 2.84 0.28 -4.89
C ILE A 34 2.55 -1.21 -4.72
N VAL A 35 3.52 -1.98 -4.22
CA VAL A 35 3.33 -3.39 -3.87
C VAL A 35 3.62 -3.57 -2.39
N ALA A 36 2.68 -4.16 -1.65
CA ALA A 36 2.83 -4.48 -0.24
C ALA A 36 1.96 -5.68 0.17
N ASP A 37 2.52 -6.62 0.91
CA ASP A 37 1.83 -7.81 1.45
C ASP A 37 0.85 -7.45 2.57
N CYS A 38 1.15 -6.41 3.34
CA CYS A 38 0.35 -5.99 4.47
C CYS A 38 -0.85 -5.14 4.02
N GLY A 39 -2.08 -5.60 4.30
CA GLY A 39 -3.32 -4.89 3.95
C GLY A 39 -3.41 -3.46 4.49
N SER A 40 -2.98 -3.22 5.73
CA SER A 40 -2.96 -1.86 6.29
C SER A 40 -1.95 -0.94 5.61
N CYS A 41 -0.82 -1.51 5.16
CA CYS A 41 0.20 -0.80 4.41
C CYS A 41 -0.33 -0.38 3.05
N ARG A 42 -0.97 -1.31 2.32
CA ARG A 42 -1.63 -1.02 1.04
C ARG A 42 -2.66 0.09 1.18
N MET A 43 -3.58 -0.05 2.14
CA MET A 43 -4.63 0.94 2.37
C MET A 43 -4.05 2.33 2.69
N GLN A 44 -3.09 2.40 3.61
CA GLN A 44 -2.48 3.68 4.01
C GLN A 44 -1.70 4.33 2.86
N LEU A 45 -0.85 3.56 2.16
CA LEU A 45 -0.04 4.08 1.08
C LEU A 45 -0.89 4.47 -0.12
N ALA A 46 -1.89 3.68 -0.50
CA ALA A 46 -2.85 4.04 -1.55
C ALA A 46 -3.59 5.33 -1.19
N GLY A 47 -4.14 5.41 0.02
CA GLY A 47 -4.88 6.58 0.49
C GLY A 47 -4.06 7.87 0.52
N LEU A 48 -2.78 7.80 0.93
CA LEU A 48 -1.90 8.98 0.98
C LEU A 48 -1.24 9.33 -0.35
N SER A 49 -0.99 8.35 -1.22
CA SER A 49 -0.30 8.58 -2.50
C SER A 49 -1.24 8.91 -3.65
N GLY A 50 -2.47 8.38 -3.62
CA GLY A 50 -3.38 8.30 -4.76
C GLY A 50 -2.99 7.24 -5.80
N MET A 51 -1.97 6.41 -5.53
CA MET A 51 -1.49 5.36 -6.43
C MET A 51 -2.24 4.04 -6.16
N ASN A 52 -2.33 3.20 -7.19
CA ASN A 52 -2.78 1.82 -7.01
C ASN A 52 -1.78 1.05 -6.12
N ALA A 53 -2.31 0.25 -5.19
CA ALA A 53 -1.51 -0.61 -4.33
C ALA A 53 -2.00 -2.07 -4.40
N PHE A 54 -1.08 -2.99 -4.69
CA PHE A 54 -1.37 -4.40 -4.93
C PHE A 54 -0.70 -5.31 -3.90
N ASP A 55 -1.31 -6.44 -3.60
CA ASP A 55 -0.61 -7.56 -2.98
C ASP A 55 0.41 -8.13 -3.97
N PRO A 56 1.61 -8.54 -3.54
CA PRO A 56 2.54 -9.28 -4.39
C PRO A 56 1.89 -10.47 -5.12
N VAL A 57 0.94 -11.18 -4.46
CA VAL A 57 0.28 -12.33 -5.08
C VAL A 57 -0.55 -11.94 -6.29
N GLU A 58 -1.16 -10.74 -6.30
CA GLU A 58 -1.96 -10.25 -7.42
C GLU A 58 -1.09 -10.09 -8.67
N ILE A 59 0.10 -9.49 -8.50
CA ILE A 59 1.07 -9.31 -9.59
C ILE A 59 1.60 -10.65 -10.10
N LEU A 60 1.91 -11.58 -9.19
CA LEU A 60 2.40 -12.91 -9.55
C LEU A 60 1.32 -13.71 -10.30
N CYS A 61 0.07 -13.68 -9.83
CA CYS A 61 -1.05 -14.34 -10.48
C CYS A 61 -1.29 -13.78 -11.88
N GLU A 62 -1.29 -12.45 -12.03
CA GLU A 62 -1.42 -11.80 -13.35
C GLU A 62 -0.29 -12.21 -14.30
N SER A 63 0.96 -12.18 -13.82
CA SER A 63 2.15 -12.53 -14.60
C SER A 63 2.17 -14.00 -15.05
N LEU A 64 1.63 -14.90 -14.22
CA LEU A 64 1.54 -16.34 -14.51
C LEU A 64 0.25 -16.72 -15.25
N GLY A 65 -0.65 -15.77 -15.54
CA GLY A 65 -1.94 -16.03 -16.16
C GLY A 65 -2.92 -16.80 -15.26
N ILE A 66 -2.69 -16.80 -13.93
CA ILE A 66 -3.58 -17.40 -12.93
C ILE A 66 -4.76 -16.46 -12.73
N ARG A 67 -5.86 -16.73 -13.44
CA ARG A 67 -7.11 -16.02 -13.26
C ARG A 67 -7.91 -16.70 -12.16
N ASP A 68 -8.04 -16.03 -11.02
CA ASP A 68 -8.97 -16.50 -10.00
C ASP A 68 -10.41 -16.34 -10.53
N ARG A 69 -11.18 -17.44 -10.51
CA ARG A 69 -12.59 -17.42 -10.87
C ARG A 69 -13.35 -16.89 -9.65
N LYS A 70 -13.50 -15.56 -9.53
CA LYS A 70 -14.52 -15.01 -8.63
C LYS A 70 -15.89 -15.54 -9.09
N LYS A 71 -16.40 -16.54 -8.38
CA LYS A 71 -17.81 -16.93 -8.36
C LYS A 71 -18.61 -15.87 -7.61
#